data_AF-A0AAV4ERU8-F1
#
_entry.id   AF-A0AAV4ERU8-F1
#
_cell.length_a   1.000
_cell.length_b   1.000
_cell.length_c   1.000
_cell.angle_alpha   90.00
_cell.angle_beta   90.00
_cell.angle_gamma   90.00
#
_symmetry.space_group_name_H-M   'P 1'
#
loop_
_entity.id
_entity.type
_entity.pdbx_description
1 polymer ?
#
loop_
_entity_poly.entity_id
_entity_poly.type
_entity_poly.pdbx_seq_one_letter_code
_entity_poly.pdbx_strand_id
1 'polypeptide(L)'
;MEFTKENMRFYIFMYCKLGEYAKLIHKTLQTICADCADSYQTVCRRVKEFNEGKESLSDCHRRGRPKPCLNEQTIASIMKDIDEDPHVSERALSDTTGLSYDTVYTIITEHFRMKKLAGRKFDRIQDLAKALNSELRTISEEDYQRVFRKWQIRLKRCIKSHGEYFEGL
;
A
#
# COMPACT_ATOMS: atom_id res chain seq x y z
N MET A 1 22.94 -22.85 -22.86
CA MET A 1 22.84 -21.37 -22.77
C MET A 1 21.40 -21.01 -23.07
N GLU A 2 20.67 -20.45 -22.11
CA GLU A 2 19.30 -19.98 -22.36
C GLU A 2 19.37 -18.57 -22.95
N PHE A 3 18.81 -18.39 -24.15
CA PHE A 3 18.64 -17.07 -24.74
C PHE A 3 17.40 -16.40 -24.14
N THR A 4 17.60 -15.34 -23.37
CA THR A 4 16.50 -14.52 -22.86
C THR A 4 16.01 -13.54 -23.93
N LYS A 5 14.81 -12.98 -23.74
CA LYS A 5 14.26 -11.93 -24.63
C LYS A 5 15.12 -10.67 -24.64
N GLU A 6 15.81 -10.36 -23.55
CA GLU A 6 16.74 -9.22 -23.49
C GLU A 6 17.98 -9.48 -24.35
N ASN A 7 18.51 -10.70 -24.36
CA ASN A 7 19.64 -11.08 -25.22
C ASN A 7 19.29 -10.90 -26.71
N MET A 8 18.08 -11.29 -27.12
CA MET A 8 17.61 -11.11 -28.50
C MET A 8 17.47 -9.63 -28.87
N ARG A 9 16.96 -8.79 -27.95
CA ARG A 9 16.85 -7.34 -28.18
C ARG A 9 18.19 -6.66 -28.27
N PHE A 10 19.13 -7.04 -27.41
CA PHE A 10 20.51 -6.56 -27.47
C PHE A 10 21.15 -6.90 -28.82
N TYR A 11 20.98 -8.15 -29.27
CA TYR A 11 21.45 -8.57 -30.58
C TYR A 11 20.85 -7.73 -31.72
N ILE A 12 19.52 -7.56 -31.74
CA ILE A 12 18.84 -6.74 -32.76
C ILE A 12 19.36 -5.29 -32.71
N PHE A 13 19.53 -4.71 -31.51
CA PHE A 13 20.05 -3.36 -31.33
C PHE A 13 21.44 -3.19 -31.92
N MET A 14 22.36 -4.12 -31.63
CA MET A 14 23.72 -4.08 -32.17
C MET A 14 23.74 -4.13 -33.70
N TYR A 15 22.93 -5.00 -34.31
CA TYR A 15 22.85 -5.08 -35.77
C TYR A 15 22.18 -3.86 -36.41
N CYS A 16 21.22 -3.22 -35.73
CA CYS A 16 20.66 -1.94 -36.19
C CYS A 16 21.73 -0.85 -36.23
N LYS A 17 22.64 -0.78 -35.23
CA LYS A 17 23.74 0.19 -35.21
C LYS A 17 24.79 -0.08 -36.28
N LEU A 18 24.93 -1.33 -36.73
CA LEU A 18 25.79 -1.72 -37.86
C LEU A 18 25.16 -1.47 -39.23
N GLY A 19 23.88 -1.06 -39.31
CA GLY A 19 23.19 -0.76 -40.56
C GLY A 19 22.61 -1.98 -41.29
N GLU A 20 22.42 -3.09 -40.58
CA GLU A 20 21.96 -4.35 -41.17
C GLU A 20 20.43 -4.42 -41.31
N TYR A 21 19.97 -5.22 -42.28
CA TYR A 21 18.54 -5.34 -42.58
C TYR A 21 17.85 -6.41 -41.72
N ALA A 22 16.58 -6.17 -41.34
CA ALA A 22 15.78 -7.07 -40.48
C ALA A 22 15.72 -8.53 -40.96
N LYS A 23 15.79 -8.78 -42.28
CA LYS A 23 15.81 -10.13 -42.86
C LYS A 23 17.08 -10.90 -42.47
N LEU A 24 18.24 -10.24 -42.52
CA LEU A 24 19.51 -10.84 -42.12
C LEU A 24 19.48 -11.13 -40.63
N ILE A 25 19.08 -10.14 -39.82
CA ILE A 25 18.98 -10.26 -38.36
C ILE A 25 18.12 -11.48 -37.95
N HIS A 26 16.93 -11.63 -38.55
CA HIS A 26 16.05 -12.76 -38.25
C HIS A 26 16.67 -14.11 -38.65
N LYS A 27 17.30 -14.20 -39.82
CA LYS A 27 17.96 -15.42 -40.28
C LYS A 27 19.08 -15.85 -39.32
N THR A 28 19.91 -14.89 -38.89
CA THR A 28 21.02 -15.17 -37.97
C THR A 28 20.51 -15.51 -36.57
N LEU A 29 19.46 -14.83 -36.10
CA LEU A 29 18.78 -15.20 -34.84
C LEU A 29 18.19 -16.61 -34.90
N GLN A 30 17.60 -17.01 -36.03
CA GLN A 30 17.06 -18.35 -36.20
C GLN A 30 18.17 -19.42 -36.21
N THR A 31 19.33 -19.12 -36.79
CA THR A 31 20.51 -20.01 -36.72
C THR A 31 21.03 -20.18 -35.30
N ILE A 32 21.04 -19.11 -34.51
CA ILE A 32 21.63 -19.10 -33.15
C ILE A 32 20.64 -19.63 -32.09
N CYS A 33 19.37 -19.22 -32.17
CA CYS A 33 18.36 -19.45 -31.13
C CYS A 33 17.32 -20.51 -31.51
N ALA A 34 17.35 -21.05 -32.74
CA ALA A 34 16.40 -22.03 -33.26
C ALA A 34 14.95 -21.69 -32.88
N ASP A 35 14.28 -22.56 -32.11
CA ASP A 35 12.86 -22.46 -31.73
C ASP A 35 12.54 -21.31 -30.76
N CYS A 36 13.56 -20.76 -30.10
CA CYS A 36 13.41 -19.64 -29.18
C CYS A 36 13.55 -18.28 -29.88
N ALA A 37 13.81 -18.25 -31.18
CA ALA A 37 14.02 -17.00 -31.92
C ALA A 37 12.73 -16.16 -32.02
N ASP A 38 12.88 -14.85 -31.86
CA ASP A 38 11.79 -13.90 -32.12
C ASP A 38 11.29 -14.04 -33.56
N SER A 39 9.96 -14.00 -33.72
CA SER A 39 9.33 -14.03 -35.05
C SER A 39 9.83 -12.89 -35.93
N TYR A 40 9.81 -13.08 -37.25
CA TYR A 40 10.19 -12.05 -38.21
C TYR A 40 9.45 -10.71 -37.96
N GLN A 41 8.16 -10.78 -37.62
CA GLN A 41 7.36 -9.59 -37.30
C GLN A 41 7.86 -8.88 -36.04
N THR A 42 8.24 -9.64 -35.01
CA THR A 42 8.83 -9.08 -33.78
C THR A 42 10.16 -8.38 -34.08
N VAL A 43 11.02 -8.99 -34.90
CA VAL A 43 12.30 -8.41 -35.33
C VAL A 43 12.06 -7.11 -36.10
N CYS A 44 11.18 -7.11 -37.09
CA CYS A 44 10.83 -5.88 -37.84
C CYS A 44 10.30 -4.77 -36.94
N ARG A 45 9.41 -5.08 -35.99
CA ARG A 45 8.90 -4.10 -35.02
C ARG A 45 10.03 -3.51 -34.19
N ARG A 46 10.97 -4.34 -33.71
CA ARG A 46 12.11 -3.88 -32.90
C ARG A 46 13.09 -3.04 -33.71
N VAL A 47 13.42 -3.44 -34.94
CA VAL A 47 14.27 -2.64 -35.84
C VAL A 47 13.65 -1.26 -36.08
N LYS A 48 12.33 -1.20 -36.28
CA LYS A 48 11.60 0.08 -36.40
C LYS A 48 11.71 0.92 -35.12
N GLU A 49 11.44 0.33 -33.95
CA GLU A 49 11.55 1.02 -32.66
C GLU A 49 12.96 1.57 -32.40
N PHE A 50 14.01 0.82 -32.74
CA PHE A 50 15.39 1.26 -32.59
C PHE A 50 15.76 2.40 -33.56
N ASN A 51 15.28 2.33 -34.80
CA ASN A 51 15.45 3.41 -35.77
C ASN A 51 14.69 4.69 -35.39
N GLU A 52 13.58 4.54 -34.64
CA GLU A 52 12.82 5.65 -34.03
C GLU A 52 13.45 6.16 -32.70
N GLY A 53 14.61 5.63 -32.31
CA GLY A 53 15.39 6.11 -31.15
C GLY A 53 15.05 5.46 -29.80
N LYS A 54 14.25 4.39 -29.75
CA LYS A 54 13.99 3.67 -28.50
C LYS A 54 15.11 2.68 -28.18
N GLU A 55 16.09 3.08 -27.39
CA GLU A 55 17.26 2.24 -27.07
C GLU A 55 17.05 1.25 -25.89
N SER A 56 15.86 1.21 -25.29
CA SER A 56 15.60 0.33 -24.14
C SER A 56 15.55 -1.15 -24.56
N LEU A 57 16.34 -1.98 -23.86
CA LEU A 57 16.40 -3.43 -24.05
C LEU A 57 15.34 -4.18 -23.21
N SER A 58 14.77 -3.54 -22.20
CA SER A 58 13.76 -4.14 -21.32
C SER A 58 12.34 -3.79 -21.77
N ASP A 59 11.33 -4.51 -21.24
CA ASP A 59 9.93 -4.16 -21.50
C ASP A 59 9.57 -2.84 -20.83
N CYS A 60 8.82 -1.99 -21.54
CA CYS A 60 8.22 -0.82 -20.92
C CYS A 60 7.30 -1.26 -19.78
N HIS A 61 7.20 -0.44 -18.73
CA HIS A 61 6.27 -0.68 -17.64
C HIS A 61 4.87 -0.89 -18.21
N ARG A 62 4.31 -2.09 -17.97
CA ARG A 62 2.96 -2.41 -18.42
C ARG A 62 1.99 -1.57 -17.60
N ARG A 63 1.14 -0.79 -18.28
CA ARG A 63 0.01 -0.13 -17.62
C ARG A 63 -0.88 -1.23 -17.02
N GLY A 64 -0.88 -1.34 -15.70
CA GLY A 64 -1.76 -2.26 -14.98
C GLY A 64 -3.22 -1.81 -15.08
N ARG A 65 -4.12 -2.64 -14.54
CA ARG A 65 -5.52 -2.23 -14.33
C ARG A 65 -5.51 -0.94 -13.50
N PRO A 66 -6.15 0.16 -13.94
CA PRO A 66 -6.22 1.37 -13.15
C PRO A 66 -6.84 1.02 -11.79
N LYS A 67 -6.17 1.41 -10.71
CA LYS A 67 -6.79 1.37 -9.39
C LYS A 67 -8.03 2.26 -9.44
N PRO A 68 -9.16 1.87 -8.81
CA PRO A 68 -10.35 2.71 -8.81
C PRO A 68 -9.96 4.12 -8.40
N CYS A 69 -10.42 5.10 -9.17
CA CYS A 69 -10.20 6.51 -8.91
C CYS A 69 -10.88 6.85 -7.59
N LEU A 70 -10.17 6.66 -6.48
CA LEU A 70 -10.60 7.12 -5.19
C LEU A 70 -10.55 8.63 -5.22
N ASN A 71 -11.71 9.28 -5.15
CA ASN A 71 -11.78 10.73 -5.10
C ASN A 71 -11.27 11.19 -3.73
N GLU A 72 -10.36 12.16 -3.73
CA GLU A 72 -9.78 12.70 -2.50
C GLU A 72 -10.86 13.23 -1.54
N GLN A 73 -11.97 13.73 -2.08
CA GLN A 73 -13.16 14.14 -1.34
C GLN A 73 -13.83 12.97 -0.58
N THR A 74 -13.95 11.80 -1.20
CA THR A 74 -14.54 10.61 -0.53
C THR A 74 -13.64 10.10 0.59
N ILE A 75 -12.32 10.15 0.41
CA ILE A 75 -11.36 9.79 1.46
C ILE A 75 -11.51 10.77 2.64
N ALA A 76 -11.59 12.08 2.35
CA ALA A 76 -11.77 13.08 3.39
C ALA A 76 -13.09 12.92 4.16
N SER A 77 -14.18 12.54 3.49
CA SER A 77 -15.46 12.26 4.16
C SER A 77 -15.35 11.08 5.13
N ILE A 78 -14.74 9.97 4.71
CA ILE A 78 -14.55 8.80 5.57
C ILE A 78 -13.65 9.14 6.76
N MET A 79 -12.61 9.94 6.55
CA MET A 79 -11.74 10.38 7.64
C MET A 79 -12.54 11.16 8.69
N LYS A 80 -13.38 12.10 8.24
CA LYS A 80 -14.23 12.89 9.12
C LYS A 80 -15.19 12.00 9.93
N ASP A 81 -15.82 11.02 9.29
CA ASP A 81 -16.75 10.11 9.96
C ASP A 81 -16.04 9.27 11.05
N ILE A 82 -14.79 8.87 10.82
CA ILE A 82 -13.96 8.13 11.79
C ILE A 82 -13.48 9.05 12.94
N ASP A 83 -13.16 10.30 12.64
CA ASP A 83 -12.77 11.28 13.66
C ASP A 83 -13.95 11.67 14.57
N GLU A 84 -15.18 11.66 14.06
CA GLU A 84 -16.41 11.87 14.83
C GLU A 84 -16.76 10.65 15.71
N ASP A 85 -16.71 9.43 15.17
CA ASP A 85 -16.91 8.18 15.93
C ASP A 85 -15.87 7.11 15.56
N PRO A 86 -14.84 6.89 16.42
CA PRO A 86 -13.84 5.85 16.21
C PRO A 86 -14.38 4.41 16.20
N HIS A 87 -15.63 4.18 16.62
CA HIS A 87 -16.27 2.87 16.65
C HIS A 87 -17.17 2.61 15.43
N VAL A 88 -17.22 3.52 14.45
CA VAL A 88 -18.01 3.35 13.24
C VAL A 88 -17.64 2.06 12.51
N SER A 89 -18.66 1.31 12.09
CA SER A 89 -18.44 0.06 11.36
C SER A 89 -18.17 0.31 9.88
N GLU A 90 -17.33 -0.53 9.27
CA GLU A 90 -17.04 -0.49 7.83
C GLU A 90 -18.30 -0.60 6.96
N ARG A 91 -19.33 -1.33 7.43
CA ARG A 91 -20.64 -1.41 6.75
C ARG A 91 -21.39 -0.10 6.79
N ALA A 92 -21.43 0.56 7.95
CA ALA A 92 -22.07 1.87 8.08
C ALA A 92 -21.37 2.91 7.17
N LEU A 93 -20.04 2.89 7.08
CA LEU A 93 -19.29 3.74 6.17
C LEU A 93 -19.60 3.43 4.70
N SER A 94 -19.76 2.16 4.34
CA SER A 94 -20.16 1.73 3.00
C SER A 94 -21.56 2.26 2.64
N ASP A 95 -22.50 2.18 3.58
CA ASP A 95 -23.88 2.66 3.40
C ASP A 95 -23.93 4.19 3.27
N THR A 96 -23.16 4.92 4.09
CA THR A 96 -23.11 6.39 4.05
C THR A 96 -22.44 6.93 2.78
N THR A 97 -21.34 6.32 2.35
CA THR A 97 -20.54 6.80 1.21
C THR A 97 -20.98 6.20 -0.13
N GLY A 98 -21.80 5.16 -0.12
CA GLY A 98 -22.22 4.41 -1.31
C GLY A 98 -21.09 3.62 -1.98
N LEU A 99 -19.94 3.48 -1.31
CA LEU A 99 -18.79 2.71 -1.79
C LEU A 99 -18.96 1.24 -1.46
N SER A 100 -18.28 0.37 -2.23
CA SER A 100 -18.23 -1.04 -1.86
C SER A 100 -17.45 -1.24 -0.55
N TYR A 101 -17.88 -2.24 0.22
CA TYR A 101 -17.23 -2.64 1.47
C TYR A 101 -15.70 -2.79 1.31
N ASP A 102 -15.25 -3.49 0.26
CA ASP A 102 -13.82 -3.70 0.00
C ASP A 102 -13.07 -2.38 -0.21
N THR A 103 -13.70 -1.41 -0.88
CA THR A 103 -13.10 -0.09 -1.11
C THR A 103 -12.91 0.66 0.20
N VAL A 104 -13.94 0.66 1.07
CA VAL A 104 -13.86 1.24 2.42
C VAL A 104 -12.76 0.55 3.24
N TYR A 105 -12.69 -0.78 3.19
CA TYR A 105 -11.66 -1.55 3.87
C TYR A 105 -10.24 -1.19 3.38
N THR A 106 -10.04 -1.07 2.06
CA THR A 106 -8.76 -0.66 1.47
C THR A 106 -8.39 0.76 1.89
N ILE A 107 -9.34 1.69 1.97
CA ILE A 107 -9.08 3.06 2.45
C ILE A 107 -8.60 3.02 3.90
N ILE A 108 -9.30 2.33 4.79
CA ILE A 108 -8.93 2.28 6.21
C ILE A 108 -7.56 1.62 6.42
N THR A 109 -7.29 0.52 5.70
CA THR A 109 -6.08 -0.29 5.92
C THR A 109 -4.85 0.19 5.12
N GLU A 110 -5.01 0.60 3.87
CA GLU A 110 -3.89 1.04 3.02
C GLU A 110 -3.67 2.56 3.09
N HIS A 111 -4.74 3.35 3.04
CA HIS A 111 -4.62 4.82 3.03
C HIS A 111 -4.43 5.40 4.44
N PHE A 112 -5.26 4.99 5.41
CA PHE A 112 -5.14 5.48 6.80
C PHE A 112 -4.19 4.64 7.66
N ARG A 113 -3.81 3.44 7.20
CA ARG A 113 -2.96 2.50 7.93
C ARG A 113 -3.50 2.16 9.32
N MET A 114 -4.82 2.22 9.49
CA MET A 114 -5.48 1.89 10.73
C MET A 114 -5.66 0.38 10.85
N LYS A 115 -5.60 -0.10 12.09
CA LYS A 115 -5.88 -1.50 12.43
C LYS A 115 -7.01 -1.55 13.43
N LYS A 116 -7.95 -2.46 13.21
CA LYS A 116 -9.01 -2.74 14.17
C LYS A 116 -8.38 -3.20 15.49
N LEU A 117 -8.59 -2.42 16.55
CA LEU A 117 -8.24 -2.82 17.90
C LEU A 117 -9.26 -3.86 18.37
N ALA A 118 -8.81 -5.11 18.49
CA ALA A 118 -9.61 -6.19 19.05
C ALA A 118 -9.00 -6.62 20.39
N GLY A 119 -9.81 -6.68 21.44
CA GLY A 119 -9.41 -7.28 22.70
C GLY A 119 -9.19 -8.78 22.55
N ARG A 120 -8.35 -9.36 23.42
CA ARG A 120 -8.22 -10.83 23.53
C ARG A 120 -9.45 -11.38 24.26
N LYS A 121 -10.05 -12.45 23.72
CA LYS A 121 -11.12 -13.19 24.40
C LYS A 121 -10.52 -14.23 25.33
N PHE A 122 -11.16 -14.45 26.47
CA PHE A 122 -10.76 -15.44 27.46
C PHE A 122 -11.98 -16.29 27.83
N ASP A 123 -11.82 -17.61 27.87
CA ASP A 123 -12.92 -18.54 28.18
C ASP A 123 -13.22 -18.61 29.69
N ARG A 124 -12.25 -18.25 30.53
CA ARG A 124 -12.38 -18.23 31.99
C ARG A 124 -11.99 -16.86 32.54
N ILE A 125 -12.78 -16.38 33.52
CA ILE A 125 -12.52 -15.13 34.24
C ILE A 125 -11.11 -15.13 34.88
N GLN A 126 -10.63 -16.29 35.32
CA GLN A 126 -9.30 -16.44 35.92
C GLN A 126 -8.17 -16.10 34.94
N ASP A 127 -8.31 -16.45 33.67
CA ASP A 127 -7.29 -16.19 32.65
C ASP A 127 -7.32 -14.71 32.23
N LEU A 128 -8.51 -14.10 32.16
CA LEU A 128 -8.67 -12.65 32.01
C LEU A 128 -7.99 -11.91 33.17
N ALA A 129 -8.26 -12.31 34.41
CA ALA A 129 -7.69 -11.67 35.59
C ALA A 129 -6.16 -11.79 35.62
N LYS A 130 -5.59 -12.92 35.19
CA LYS A 130 -4.14 -13.09 35.07
C LYS A 130 -3.56 -12.16 34.00
N ALA A 131 -4.15 -12.11 32.81
CA ALA A 131 -3.69 -11.24 31.73
C ALA A 131 -3.79 -9.76 32.11
N LEU A 132 -4.89 -9.35 32.73
CA LEU A 132 -5.08 -7.98 33.20
C LEU A 132 -4.05 -7.61 34.27
N ASN A 133 -3.82 -8.49 35.25
CA ASN A 133 -2.79 -8.26 36.27
C ASN A 133 -1.37 -8.23 35.70
N SER A 134 -1.05 -9.04 34.69
CA SER A 134 0.27 -8.96 34.05
C SER A 134 0.48 -7.64 33.34
N GLU A 135 -0.54 -7.14 32.62
CA GLU A 135 -0.46 -5.84 31.94
C GLU A 135 -0.39 -4.69 32.96
N LEU A 136 -1.22 -4.68 34.02
CA LEU A 136 -1.16 -3.65 35.06
C LEU A 136 0.20 -3.55 35.75
N ARG A 137 0.92 -4.68 35.87
CA ARG A 137 2.27 -4.73 36.44
C ARG A 137 3.36 -4.18 35.51
N THR A 138 3.08 -4.03 34.21
CA THR A 138 4.02 -3.38 33.28
C THR A 138 4.05 -1.87 33.44
N ILE A 139 3.00 -1.28 34.03
CA ILE A 139 2.91 0.15 34.29
C ILE A 139 3.86 0.48 35.45
N SER A 140 4.85 1.33 35.18
CA SER A 140 5.83 1.74 36.18
C SER A 140 5.20 2.59 37.28
N GLU A 141 5.81 2.59 38.46
CA GLU A 141 5.39 3.46 39.56
C GLU A 141 5.46 4.94 39.15
N GLU A 142 6.46 5.31 38.35
CA GLU A 142 6.60 6.65 37.79
C GLU A 142 5.43 7.05 36.89
N ASP A 143 4.93 6.13 36.06
CA ASP A 143 3.77 6.37 35.21
C ASP A 143 2.50 6.56 36.04
N TYR A 144 2.29 5.71 37.05
CA TYR A 144 1.18 5.86 38.00
C TYR A 144 1.22 7.22 38.70
N GLN A 145 2.36 7.58 39.26
CA GLN A 145 2.54 8.87 39.93
C GLN A 145 2.32 10.05 38.99
N ARG A 146 2.80 9.95 37.75
CA ARG A 146 2.61 10.99 36.73
C ARG A 146 1.12 11.19 36.42
N VAL A 147 0.37 10.12 36.19
CA VAL A 147 -1.07 10.18 35.92
C VAL A 147 -1.82 10.73 37.13
N PHE A 148 -1.47 10.28 38.34
CA PHE A 148 -2.09 10.76 39.58
C PHE A 148 -1.84 12.26 39.81
N ARG A 149 -0.61 12.74 39.59
CA ARG A 149 -0.29 14.18 39.66
C ARG A 149 -1.08 14.98 38.63
N LYS A 150 -1.18 14.50 37.39
CA LYS A 150 -2.00 15.14 36.34
C LYS A 150 -3.45 15.25 36.79
N TRP A 151 -4.01 14.19 37.37
CA TRP A 151 -5.36 14.20 37.91
C TRP A 151 -5.53 15.22 39.04
N GLN A 152 -4.60 15.29 40.01
CA GLN A 152 -4.62 16.30 41.07
C GLN A 152 -4.56 17.73 40.54
N ILE A 153 -3.74 17.98 39.51
CA ILE A 153 -3.66 19.30 38.86
C ILE A 153 -5.00 19.66 38.21
N ARG A 154 -5.62 18.72 37.49
CA ARG A 154 -6.95 18.91 36.89
C ARG A 154 -8.00 19.21 37.95
N LEU A 155 -8.01 18.46 39.06
CA LEU A 155 -8.91 18.69 40.18
C LEU A 155 -8.75 20.11 40.76
N LYS A 156 -7.51 20.54 41.03
CA LYS A 156 -7.23 21.90 41.53
C LYS A 156 -7.70 22.99 40.55
N ARG A 157 -7.56 22.76 39.25
CA ARG A 157 -8.06 23.70 38.22
C ARG A 157 -9.58 23.77 38.19
N CYS A 158 -10.28 22.64 38.32
CA CYS A 158 -11.74 22.62 38.39
C CYS A 158 -12.24 23.40 39.63
N ILE A 159 -11.59 23.21 40.78
CA ILE A 159 -11.90 23.96 42.01
C ILE A 159 -11.69 25.47 41.81
N LYS A 160 -10.55 25.88 41.23
CA LYS A 160 -10.26 27.30 40.94
C LYS A 160 -11.28 27.92 39.96
N SER A 161 -11.86 27.09 39.10
CA SER A 161 -12.82 27.52 38.07
C SER A 161 -14.27 27.30 38.52
N HIS A 162 -14.51 27.20 39.84
CA HIS A 162 -15.85 27.04 40.42
C HIS A 162 -16.66 25.86 39.87
N GLY A 163 -15.99 24.79 39.44
CA GLY A 163 -16.64 23.58 38.93
C GLY A 163 -16.73 23.50 37.41
N GLU A 164 -16.25 24.50 36.66
CA GLU A 164 -16.14 24.39 35.21
C GLU A 164 -15.07 23.35 34.82
N TYR A 165 -15.48 22.37 34.01
CA TYR A 165 -14.63 21.27 33.54
C TYR A 165 -14.13 21.59 32.13
N PHE A 166 -12.81 21.52 31.94
CA PHE A 166 -12.17 21.77 30.64
C PHE A 166 -11.54 20.46 30.14
N GLU A 167 -12.02 19.93 29.01
CA GLU A 167 -11.37 18.84 28.27
C GLU A 167 -10.51 19.42 27.13
N GLY A 168 -9.30 18.87 26.94
CA GLY A 168 -8.52 19.08 25.71
C GLY A 168 -7.60 20.30 25.64
N LEU A 169 -6.61 20.40 26.55
CA LEU A 169 -5.40 21.22 26.35
C LEU A 169 -4.14 20.35 26.49
#